data_AF-A0A821AJX9-F1
#
_entry.id   AF-A0A821AJX9-F1
#
_cell.length_a   1.000
_cell.length_b   1.000
_cell.length_c   1.000
_cell.angle_alpha   90.00
_cell.angle_beta   90.00
_cell.angle_gamma   90.00
#
_symmetry.space_group_name_H-M   'P 1'
#
loop_
_entity.id
_entity.type
_entity.pdbx_description
1 polymer ?
#
loop_
_entity_poly.entity_id
_entity_poly.type
_entity_poly.pdbx_seq_one_letter_code
_entity_poly.pdbx_strand_id
1 'polypeptide(L)'
;LKKGKAFHVDLFVIAILNGLLSLFGLTWMHGALPLSPLHVKALADTEERVEQGHIQSVIVKVRETRLTVLISHIFIGMSLLMRHVLKGIPMPVLDGLFLYLALTSLDGNQFFERVTLFFTEQAAYPPNHYIRQVPQRKIHLFTFLQLIQLSILCILGFSPILYTKLILPIWLVVMVAFRYRILPKVIATKYLRALDQRL
;
A
#
# COMPACT_ATOMS: atom_id res chain seq x y z
N LEU A 1 -15.59 -3.04 -4.10
CA LEU A 1 -15.85 -4.23 -3.23
C LEU A 1 -17.34 -4.27 -2.95
N LYS A 2 -17.97 -5.44 -3.05
CA LYS A 2 -19.43 -5.59 -2.89
C LYS A 2 -19.85 -5.87 -1.44
N LYS A 3 -18.96 -6.43 -0.61
CA LYS A 3 -19.23 -6.66 0.81
C LYS A 3 -18.84 -5.46 1.67
N GLY A 4 -19.62 -5.22 2.73
CA GLY A 4 -19.36 -4.17 3.71
C GLY A 4 -18.07 -4.42 4.50
N LYS A 5 -17.52 -3.33 5.06
CA LYS A 5 -16.29 -3.37 5.87
C LYS A 5 -16.64 -3.88 7.28
N ALA A 6 -15.90 -4.85 7.80
CA ALA A 6 -16.15 -5.46 9.12
C ALA A 6 -14.95 -5.31 10.06
N PHE A 7 -14.38 -4.11 10.15
CA PHE A 7 -13.14 -3.84 10.89
C PHE A 7 -13.15 -4.31 12.36
N HIS A 8 -14.28 -4.18 13.06
CA HIS A 8 -14.39 -4.60 14.45
C HIS A 8 -14.32 -6.13 14.61
N VAL A 9 -14.95 -6.86 13.70
CA VAL A 9 -14.94 -8.32 13.69
C VAL A 9 -13.53 -8.81 13.35
N ASP A 10 -12.88 -8.18 12.38
CA ASP A 10 -11.51 -8.53 11.98
C ASP A 10 -10.53 -8.32 13.15
N LEU A 11 -10.63 -7.20 13.87
CA LEU A 11 -9.78 -6.92 15.03
C LEU A 11 -10.02 -7.90 16.18
N PHE A 12 -11.28 -8.24 16.45
CA PHE A 12 -11.65 -9.20 17.48
C PHE A 12 -11.11 -10.61 17.18
N VAL A 13 -11.22 -11.06 15.93
CA VAL A 13 -10.68 -12.36 15.49
C VAL A 13 -9.15 -12.38 15.60
N ILE A 14 -8.46 -11.32 15.19
CA ILE A 14 -6.99 -11.22 15.33
C ILE A 14 -6.59 -11.25 16.81
N ALA A 15 -7.33 -10.58 17.69
CA ALA A 15 -7.05 -10.57 19.13
C ALA A 15 -7.18 -11.98 19.75
N ILE A 16 -8.24 -12.71 19.42
CA ILE A 16 -8.43 -14.10 19.88
C ILE A 16 -7.30 -15.00 19.37
N LEU A 17 -7.01 -14.92 18.06
CA LEU A 17 -5.94 -15.72 17.45
C LEU A 17 -4.60 -15.42 18.12
N ASN A 18 -4.21 -14.15 18.28
CA ASN A 18 -2.96 -13.79 18.94
C ASN A 18 -2.92 -14.22 20.42
N GLY A 19 -4.05 -14.19 21.13
CA GLY A 19 -4.15 -14.75 22.48
C GLY A 19 -3.85 -16.26 22.51
N LEU A 20 -4.41 -17.02 21.57
CA LEU A 20 -4.13 -18.46 21.42
C LEU A 20 -2.67 -18.70 21.01
N LEU A 21 -2.16 -18.00 20.00
CA LEU A 21 -0.76 -18.12 19.56
C LEU A 21 0.20 -17.83 20.71
N SER A 22 -0.08 -16.82 21.55
CA SER A 22 0.71 -16.50 22.72
C SER A 22 0.71 -17.60 23.78
N LEU A 23 -0.41 -18.30 23.96
CA LEU A 23 -0.51 -19.44 24.89
C LEU A 23 0.37 -20.63 24.43
N PHE A 24 0.48 -20.84 23.12
CA PHE A 24 1.32 -21.88 22.51
C PHE A 24 2.77 -21.42 22.25
N GLY A 25 3.15 -20.19 22.64
CA GLY A 25 4.49 -19.63 22.42
C GLY A 25 4.84 -19.32 20.96
N LEU A 26 3.83 -19.23 20.08
CA LEU A 26 4.00 -18.91 18.66
C LEU A 26 4.03 -17.39 18.43
N THR A 27 4.70 -16.95 17.37
CA THR A 27 4.81 -15.53 17.02
C THR A 27 3.48 -14.92 16.63
N TRP A 28 3.22 -13.69 17.04
CA TRP A 28 1.95 -13.00 16.77
C TRP A 28 1.79 -12.68 15.28
N MET A 29 0.55 -12.82 14.79
CA MET A 29 0.19 -12.52 13.41
C MET A 29 -0.35 -11.08 13.29
N HIS A 30 0.01 -10.43 12.18
CA HIS A 30 -0.37 -9.07 11.85
C HIS A 30 -0.81 -8.99 10.39
N GLY A 31 -1.64 -8.00 10.05
CA GLY A 31 -2.09 -7.81 8.66
C GLY A 31 -0.92 -7.48 7.72
N ALA A 32 -0.87 -8.15 6.56
CA ALA A 32 0.16 -7.94 5.57
C ALA A 32 -0.19 -6.78 4.63
N LEU A 33 0.36 -5.60 4.90
CA LEU A 33 0.04 -4.35 4.19
C LEU A 33 0.30 -4.38 2.68
N PRO A 34 1.44 -4.87 2.15
CA PRO A 34 1.65 -4.93 0.70
C PRO A 34 1.02 -6.17 0.06
N LEU A 35 0.99 -7.30 0.78
CA LEU A 35 0.50 -8.56 0.23
C LEU A 35 -1.02 -8.56 0.03
N SER A 36 -1.77 -7.94 0.96
CA SER A 36 -3.24 -7.89 0.88
C SER A 36 -3.76 -7.19 -0.39
N PRO A 37 -3.32 -5.96 -0.75
CA PRO A 37 -3.73 -5.32 -2.00
C PRO A 37 -3.19 -6.02 -3.23
N LEU A 38 -1.99 -6.60 -3.19
CA LEU A 38 -1.43 -7.38 -4.30
C LEU A 38 -2.24 -8.66 -4.57
N HIS A 39 -2.66 -9.36 -3.53
CA HIS A 39 -3.56 -10.51 -3.63
C HIS A 39 -4.89 -10.09 -4.25
N VAL A 40 -5.46 -8.96 -3.80
CA VAL A 40 -6.70 -8.43 -4.39
C VAL A 40 -6.50 -8.02 -5.86
N LYS A 41 -5.37 -7.41 -6.22
CA LYS A 41 -5.01 -7.04 -7.61
C LYS A 41 -4.87 -8.29 -8.49
N ALA A 42 -4.32 -9.38 -7.97
CA ALA A 42 -4.23 -10.66 -8.68
C ALA A 42 -5.60 -11.33 -8.93
N LEU A 43 -6.62 -10.99 -8.13
CA LEU A 43 -8.00 -11.45 -8.30
C LEU A 43 -8.89 -10.44 -9.03
N ALA A 44 -8.32 -9.34 -9.51
CA ALA A 44 -9.03 -8.27 -10.19
C ALA A 44 -9.04 -8.49 -11.71
N ASP A 45 -10.25 -8.60 -12.26
CA ASP A 45 -10.47 -8.56 -13.70
C ASP A 45 -10.33 -7.09 -14.13
N THR A 46 -9.34 -6.82 -14.98
CA THR A 46 -9.00 -5.48 -15.46
C THR A 46 -9.38 -5.37 -16.94
N GLU A 47 -10.12 -4.33 -17.30
CA GLU A 47 -10.42 -4.02 -18.70
C GLU A 47 -9.64 -2.78 -19.13
N GLU A 48 -9.12 -2.80 -20.35
CA GLU A 48 -8.56 -1.61 -20.97
C GLU A 48 -9.70 -0.72 -21.46
N ARG A 49 -9.85 0.44 -20.82
CA ARG A 49 -10.75 1.49 -21.29
C ARG A 49 -9.94 2.65 -21.83
N VAL A 50 -10.27 3.05 -23.05
CA VAL A 50 -9.70 4.24 -23.67
C VAL A 50 -10.48 5.44 -23.15
N GLU A 51 -9.97 6.09 -22.12
CA GLU A 51 -10.47 7.40 -21.68
C GLU A 51 -9.57 8.50 -22.24
N GLN A 52 -10.16 9.41 -23.01
CA GLN A 52 -9.50 10.62 -23.54
C GLN A 52 -8.19 10.34 -24.32
N GLY A 53 -8.16 9.28 -25.14
CA GLY A 53 -7.01 8.96 -26.00
C GLY A 53 -5.85 8.24 -25.32
N HIS A 54 -5.97 7.92 -24.03
CA HIS A 54 -5.02 7.09 -23.29
C HIS A 54 -5.67 5.76 -22.89
N ILE A 55 -4.95 4.66 -23.08
CA ILE A 55 -5.37 3.32 -22.63
C ILE A 55 -5.16 3.27 -21.12
N GLN A 56 -6.24 3.32 -20.35
CA GLN A 56 -6.20 3.14 -18.89
C GLN A 56 -6.80 1.78 -18.54
N SER A 57 -6.03 0.97 -17.82
CA SER A 57 -6.48 -0.32 -17.31
C SER A 57 -7.35 -0.08 -16.06
N VAL A 58 -8.67 -0.14 -16.22
CA VAL A 58 -9.62 0.09 -15.12
C VAL A 58 -10.03 -1.26 -14.53
N ILE A 59 -9.97 -1.38 -13.20
CA ILE A 59 -10.43 -2.58 -12.49
C ILE A 59 -11.95 -2.64 -12.57
N VAL A 60 -12.48 -3.61 -13.30
CA VAL A 60 -13.93 -3.74 -13.54
C VAL A 60 -14.59 -4.57 -12.47
N LYS A 61 -13.94 -5.65 -12.05
CA LYS A 61 -14.50 -6.54 -11.04
C LYS A 61 -13.40 -7.22 -10.25
N VAL A 62 -13.53 -7.19 -8.93
CA VAL A 62 -12.68 -7.97 -8.02
C VAL A 62 -13.41 -9.25 -7.64
N ARG A 63 -12.77 -10.41 -7.82
CA ARG A 63 -13.28 -11.69 -7.35
C ARG A 63 -13.00 -11.83 -5.86
N GLU A 64 -14.03 -11.71 -5.03
CA GLU A 64 -13.91 -11.90 -3.58
C GLU A 64 -14.00 -13.39 -3.22
N THR A 65 -12.87 -14.11 -3.25
CA THR A 65 -12.83 -15.55 -2.91
C THR A 65 -12.16 -15.81 -1.56
N ARG A 66 -12.84 -16.55 -0.68
CA ARG A 66 -12.28 -17.03 0.60
C ARG A 66 -11.39 -18.27 0.42
N LEU A 67 -11.65 -19.03 -0.64
CA LEU A 67 -11.01 -20.32 -0.91
C LEU A 67 -9.53 -20.15 -1.29
N THR A 68 -9.14 -19.10 -2.01
CA THR A 68 -7.73 -18.84 -2.35
C THR A 68 -6.88 -18.64 -1.10
N VAL A 69 -7.38 -17.91 -0.10
CA VAL A 69 -6.65 -17.67 1.15
C VAL A 69 -6.56 -18.96 1.97
N LEU A 70 -7.64 -19.73 2.05
CA LEU A 70 -7.66 -21.02 2.75
C LEU A 70 -6.65 -22.00 2.13
N ILE A 71 -6.67 -22.12 0.80
CA ILE A 71 -5.75 -22.98 0.07
C ILE A 71 -4.30 -22.55 0.29
N SER A 72 -3.98 -21.26 0.21
CA SER A 72 -2.62 -20.78 0.48
C SER A 72 -2.14 -21.14 1.89
N HIS A 73 -2.98 -21.02 2.92
CA HIS A 73 -2.60 -21.40 4.29
C HIS A 73 -2.40 -22.91 4.45
N ILE A 74 -3.21 -23.73 3.77
CA ILE A 74 -3.03 -25.19 3.73
C ILE A 74 -1.70 -25.53 3.05
N PHE A 75 -1.37 -24.90 1.93
CA PHE A 75 -0.08 -25.08 1.25
C PHE A 75 1.11 -24.62 2.10
N ILE A 76 0.98 -23.52 2.86
CA ILE A 76 2.01 -23.09 3.82
C ILE A 76 2.24 -24.19 4.87
N GLY A 77 1.19 -24.80 5.42
CA GLY A 77 1.32 -25.94 6.33
C GLY A 77 1.96 -27.17 5.67
N MET A 78 1.54 -27.51 4.45
CA MET A 78 2.05 -28.63 3.67
C MET A 78 3.52 -28.43 3.25
N SER A 79 3.98 -27.18 3.13
CA SER A 79 5.36 -26.87 2.74
C SER A 79 6.41 -27.48 3.67
N LEU A 80 6.06 -27.73 4.93
CA LEU A 80 6.92 -28.40 5.90
C LEU A 80 7.25 -29.85 5.48
N LEU A 81 6.29 -30.55 4.88
CA LEU A 81 6.43 -31.92 4.38
C LEU A 81 7.16 -31.94 3.03
N MET A 82 6.97 -30.90 2.20
CA MET A 82 7.56 -30.79 0.86
C MET A 82 8.94 -30.09 0.84
N ARG A 83 9.64 -30.03 1.99
CA ARG A 83 10.93 -29.34 2.15
C ARG A 83 11.98 -29.76 1.11
N HIS A 84 11.99 -31.03 0.72
CA HIS A 84 12.96 -31.56 -0.25
C HIS A 84 12.81 -30.94 -1.63
N VAL A 85 11.57 -30.71 -2.08
CA VAL A 85 11.26 -30.05 -3.35
C VAL A 85 11.53 -28.54 -3.26
N LEU A 86 11.15 -27.91 -2.14
CA LEU A 86 11.34 -26.47 -1.92
C LEU A 86 12.81 -26.03 -1.92
N LYS A 87 13.73 -26.90 -1.50
CA LYS A 87 15.17 -26.61 -1.54
C LYS A 87 15.72 -26.46 -2.96
N GLY A 88 15.03 -26.99 -3.98
CA GLY A 88 15.39 -26.83 -5.38
C GLY A 88 15.18 -25.41 -5.92
N ILE A 89 14.50 -24.53 -5.17
CA ILE A 89 14.23 -23.16 -5.59
C ILE A 89 15.42 -22.27 -5.18
N PRO A 90 16.17 -21.70 -6.14
CA PRO A 90 17.31 -20.86 -5.84
C PRO A 90 16.87 -19.50 -5.26
N MET A 91 17.55 -19.01 -4.22
CA MET A 91 17.23 -17.72 -3.57
C MET A 91 17.14 -16.52 -4.53
N PRO A 92 17.99 -16.39 -5.57
CA PRO A 92 17.88 -15.30 -6.55
C PRO A 92 16.51 -15.17 -7.23
N VAL A 93 15.77 -16.28 -7.39
CA VAL A 93 14.42 -16.26 -7.99
C VAL A 93 13.42 -15.63 -7.02
N LEU A 94 13.56 -15.88 -5.72
CA LEU A 94 12.73 -15.27 -4.69
C LEU A 94 13.02 -13.77 -4.56
N ASP A 95 14.29 -13.37 -4.63
CA ASP A 95 14.67 -11.95 -4.63
C ASP A 95 14.09 -11.22 -5.85
N GLY A 96 14.15 -11.84 -7.04
CA GLY A 96 13.51 -11.32 -8.25
C GLY A 96 11.99 -11.18 -8.10
N LEU A 97 11.33 -12.16 -7.48
CA LEU A 97 9.89 -12.08 -7.16
C LEU A 97 9.59 -10.93 -6.19
N PHE A 98 10.38 -10.76 -5.13
CA PHE A 98 10.20 -9.65 -4.18
C PHE A 98 10.41 -8.29 -4.84
N LEU A 99 11.40 -8.15 -5.73
CA LEU A 99 11.61 -6.93 -6.51
C LEU A 99 10.40 -6.63 -7.41
N TYR A 100 9.88 -7.64 -8.12
CA TYR A 100 8.69 -7.50 -8.95
C TYR A 100 7.46 -7.08 -8.13
N LEU A 101 7.25 -7.69 -6.97
CA LEU A 101 6.15 -7.33 -6.05
C LEU A 101 6.31 -5.91 -5.53
N ALA A 102 7.55 -5.49 -5.19
CA ALA A 102 7.84 -4.13 -4.75
C ALA A 102 7.49 -3.11 -5.84
N LEU A 103 7.96 -3.30 -7.07
CA LEU A 103 7.68 -2.40 -8.19
C LEU A 103 6.18 -2.36 -8.54
N THR A 104 5.52 -3.52 -8.59
CA THR A 104 4.08 -3.61 -8.90
C THR A 104 3.20 -3.01 -7.80
N SER A 105 3.70 -2.93 -6.56
CA SER A 105 3.00 -2.25 -5.46
C SER A 105 3.07 -0.72 -5.52
N LEU A 106 4.04 -0.16 -6.25
CA LEU A 106 4.13 1.27 -6.52
C LEU A 106 3.16 1.71 -7.62
N ASP A 107 2.84 0.79 -8.53
CA ASP A 107 1.89 1.00 -9.61
C ASP A 107 0.45 1.15 -9.09
N GLY A 108 -0.15 2.31 -9.37
CA GLY A 108 -1.45 2.76 -8.83
C GLY A 108 -1.36 3.54 -7.50
N ASN A 109 -0.15 3.82 -6.98
CA ASN A 109 0.02 4.68 -5.82
C ASN A 109 0.04 6.16 -6.22
N GLN A 110 -0.97 6.93 -5.78
CA GLN A 110 -1.08 8.36 -6.07
C GLN A 110 0.12 9.19 -5.60
N PHE A 111 0.78 8.80 -4.51
CA PHE A 111 1.98 9.50 -4.06
C PHE A 111 3.12 9.30 -5.08
N PHE A 112 3.31 8.07 -5.55
CA PHE A 112 4.31 7.76 -6.55
C PHE A 112 4.04 8.46 -7.88
N GLU A 113 2.78 8.48 -8.34
CA GLU A 113 2.37 9.24 -9.53
C GLU A 113 2.76 10.73 -9.41
N ARG A 114 2.57 11.35 -8.24
CA ARG A 114 2.95 12.76 -8.01
C ARG A 114 4.45 12.97 -7.93
N VAL A 115 5.20 12.01 -7.40
CA VAL A 115 6.66 12.06 -7.43
C VAL A 115 7.17 11.97 -8.87
N THR A 116 6.58 11.10 -9.71
CA THR A 116 6.91 11.01 -11.14
C THR A 116 6.62 12.31 -11.89
N LEU A 117 5.57 13.06 -11.52
CA LEU A 117 5.31 14.39 -12.07
C LEU A 117 6.44 15.39 -11.80
N PHE A 118 7.27 15.19 -10.78
CA PHE A 118 8.44 16.05 -10.55
C PHE A 118 9.52 15.89 -11.63
N PHE A 119 9.59 14.71 -12.24
CA PHE A 119 10.55 14.37 -13.30
C PHE A 119 9.96 14.45 -14.71
N THR A 120 8.65 14.64 -14.84
CA THR A 120 7.96 14.68 -16.13
C THR A 120 7.91 16.11 -16.66
N GLU A 121 8.24 16.31 -17.93
CA GLU A 121 8.12 17.61 -18.60
C GLU A 121 6.66 18.09 -18.65
N GLN A 122 6.43 19.40 -18.50
CA GLN A 122 5.08 19.96 -18.39
C GLN A 122 4.19 19.68 -19.61
N ALA A 123 4.80 19.53 -20.79
CA ALA A 123 4.11 19.21 -22.04
C ALA A 123 3.57 17.77 -22.09
N ALA A 124 4.12 16.85 -21.29
CA ALA A 124 3.75 15.44 -21.27
C ALA A 124 2.80 15.07 -20.12
N TYR A 125 2.23 16.05 -19.43
CA TYR A 125 1.33 15.77 -18.30
C TYR A 125 0.07 15.04 -18.77
N PRO A 126 -0.25 13.86 -18.19
CA PRO A 126 -1.46 13.16 -18.54
C PRO A 126 -2.68 14.01 -18.17
N PRO A 127 -3.77 13.97 -18.96
CA PRO A 127 -4.97 14.77 -18.73
C PRO A 127 -5.81 14.23 -17.55
N ASN A 128 -5.23 14.16 -16.36
CA ASN A 128 -5.90 13.72 -15.14
C ASN A 128 -6.72 14.87 -14.51
N HIS A 129 -7.89 14.52 -13.94
CA HIS A 129 -8.85 15.45 -13.33
C HIS A 129 -8.22 16.42 -12.29
N TYR A 130 -7.22 15.96 -11.53
CA TYR A 130 -6.59 16.74 -10.46
C TYR A 130 -5.60 17.81 -10.94
N ILE A 131 -4.94 17.59 -12.07
CA ILE A 131 -3.93 18.51 -12.62
C ILE A 131 -4.60 19.79 -13.16
N ARG A 132 -5.87 19.70 -13.59
CA ARG A 132 -6.66 20.84 -14.08
C ARG A 132 -7.23 21.74 -12.97
N GLN A 133 -7.36 21.23 -11.75
CA GLN A 133 -8.06 21.93 -10.66
C GLN A 133 -7.14 22.60 -9.64
N VAL A 134 -5.88 22.16 -9.56
CA VAL A 134 -4.92 22.63 -8.55
C VAL A 134 -3.72 23.27 -9.24
N PRO A 135 -3.29 24.47 -8.84
CA PRO A 135 -2.08 25.07 -9.38
C PRO A 135 -0.85 24.19 -9.08
N GLN A 136 -0.02 23.94 -10.09
CA GLN A 136 1.13 23.02 -10.04
C GLN A 136 2.05 23.27 -8.84
N ARG A 137 2.35 24.54 -8.51
CA ARG A 137 3.19 24.91 -7.35
C ARG A 137 2.68 24.32 -6.03
N LYS A 138 1.36 24.24 -5.85
CA LYS A 138 0.76 23.67 -4.64
C LYS A 138 0.84 22.14 -4.63
N ILE A 139 0.78 21.49 -5.80
CA ILE A 139 0.97 20.04 -5.96
C ILE A 139 2.41 19.66 -5.61
N HIS A 140 3.41 20.38 -6.14
CA HIS A 140 4.82 20.12 -5.85
C HIS A 140 5.15 20.41 -4.39
N LEU A 141 4.65 21.51 -3.82
CA LEU A 141 4.82 21.80 -2.38
C LEU A 141 4.24 20.69 -1.50
N PHE A 142 3.06 20.17 -1.86
CA PHE A 142 2.43 19.07 -1.13
C PHE A 142 3.26 17.79 -1.21
N THR A 143 3.69 17.43 -2.42
CA THR A 143 4.47 16.21 -2.67
C THR A 143 5.84 16.28 -1.99
N PHE A 144 6.48 17.45 -2.00
CA PHE A 144 7.75 17.70 -1.29
C PHE A 144 7.61 17.51 0.22
N LEU A 145 6.53 18.03 0.81
CA LEU A 145 6.22 17.84 2.23
C LEU A 145 6.02 16.34 2.57
N GLN A 146 5.30 15.61 1.71
CA GLN A 146 5.13 14.16 1.84
C GLN A 146 6.45 13.39 1.68
N LEU A 147 7.35 13.85 0.82
CA LEU A 147 8.67 13.25 0.63
C LEU A 147 9.56 13.47 1.84
N ILE A 148 9.56 14.66 2.46
CA ILE A 148 10.23 14.90 3.75
C ILE A 148 9.70 13.96 4.82
N GLN A 149 8.37 13.82 4.90
CA GLN A 149 7.71 12.90 5.82
C GLN A 149 8.19 11.45 5.60
N LEU A 150 8.15 10.97 4.36
CA LEU A 150 8.62 9.64 4.00
C LEU A 150 10.11 9.45 4.36
N SER A 151 10.96 10.42 4.06
CA SER A 151 12.39 10.37 4.40
C SER A 151 12.62 10.21 5.90
N ILE A 152 11.90 10.97 6.74
CA ILE A 152 12.00 10.82 8.21
C ILE A 152 11.54 9.42 8.63
N LEU A 153 10.44 8.91 8.06
CA LEU A 153 9.96 7.56 8.34
C LEU A 153 10.99 6.49 7.93
N CYS A 154 11.65 6.64 6.78
CA CYS A 154 12.69 5.74 6.31
C CYS A 154 13.92 5.76 7.24
N ILE A 155 14.37 6.94 7.67
CA ILE A 155 15.50 7.06 8.61
C ILE A 155 15.19 6.34 9.93
N LEU A 156 13.98 6.53 10.46
CA LEU A 156 13.53 5.84 11.67
C LEU A 156 13.40 4.33 11.47
N GLY A 157 12.91 3.89 10.31
CA GLY A 157 12.70 2.48 9.98
C GLY A 157 13.99 1.70 9.73
N PHE A 158 14.97 2.31 9.05
CA PHE A 158 16.27 1.71 8.75
C PHE A 158 17.27 1.83 9.91
N SER A 159 16.92 2.56 10.98
CA SER A 159 17.75 2.63 12.18
C SER A 159 18.01 1.24 12.77
N PRO A 160 19.26 0.89 13.10
CA PRO A 160 19.61 -0.39 13.73
C PRO A 160 19.11 -0.48 15.19
N ILE A 161 18.69 0.64 15.79
CA ILE A 161 18.28 0.72 17.19
C ILE A 161 16.86 0.17 17.34
N LEU A 162 16.70 -0.87 18.18
CA LEU A 162 15.41 -1.54 18.43
C LEU A 162 14.31 -0.58 18.92
N TYR A 163 14.67 0.36 19.80
CA TYR A 163 13.76 1.36 20.35
C TYR A 163 13.17 2.29 19.28
N THR A 164 13.90 2.57 18.20
CA THR A 164 13.41 3.44 17.12
C THR A 164 12.23 2.81 16.38
N LYS A 165 12.22 1.49 16.23
CA LYS A 165 11.12 0.76 15.58
C LYS A 165 9.84 0.78 16.43
N LEU A 166 9.96 0.81 17.75
CA LEU A 166 8.82 0.92 18.66
C LEU A 166 8.12 2.29 18.60
N ILE A 167 8.88 3.35 18.27
CA ILE A 167 8.36 4.72 18.13
C ILE A 167 7.61 4.92 16.79
N LEU A 168 7.85 4.06 15.80
CA LEU A 168 7.31 4.20 14.44
C LEU A 168 5.77 4.36 14.40
N PRO A 169 4.95 3.57 15.14
CA PRO A 169 3.50 3.78 15.18
C PRO A 169 3.09 5.13 15.75
N ILE A 170 3.80 5.61 16.79
CA ILE A 170 3.56 6.93 17.38
C ILE A 170 3.87 8.02 16.35
N TRP A 171 4.99 7.87 15.63
CA TRP A 171 5.36 8.78 14.57
C TRP A 171 4.31 8.83 13.44
N LEU A 172 3.75 7.69 13.03
CA LEU A 172 2.66 7.65 12.06
C LEU A 172 1.42 8.41 12.54
N VAL A 173 1.05 8.30 13.81
CA VAL A 173 -0.07 9.08 14.39
C VAL A 173 0.23 10.57 14.36
N VAL A 174 1.47 10.97 14.69
CA VAL A 174 1.91 12.36 14.60
C VAL A 174 1.84 12.88 13.16
N MET A 175 2.22 12.07 12.16
CA MET A 175 2.11 12.44 10.75
C MET A 175 0.66 12.65 10.31
N VAL A 176 -0.27 11.81 10.77
CA VAL A 176 -1.71 11.99 10.52
C VAL A 176 -2.22 13.26 11.19
N ALA A 177 -1.83 13.53 12.44
CA ALA A 177 -2.20 14.75 13.14
C ALA A 177 -1.63 16.01 12.46
N PHE A 178 -0.38 15.94 12.00
CA PHE A 178 0.28 16.98 11.22
C PHE A 178 -0.51 17.29 9.94
N ARG A 179 -0.93 16.25 9.21
CA ARG A 179 -1.79 16.39 8.02
C ARG A 179 -3.10 17.11 8.36
N TYR A 180 -3.78 16.74 9.44
CA TYR A 180 -5.06 17.34 9.79
C TYR A 180 -4.94 18.80 10.28
N ARG A 181 -3.84 19.17 10.95
CA ARG A 181 -3.68 20.50 11.57
C ARG A 181 -2.93 21.53 10.72
N ILE A 182 -1.87 21.11 10.01
CA ILE A 182 -0.95 22.02 9.33
C ILE A 182 -1.31 22.16 7.86
N LEU A 183 -1.71 21.06 7.23
CA LEU A 183 -2.04 21.06 5.80
C LEU A 183 -3.19 21.99 5.40
N PRO A 184 -4.33 22.08 6.14
CA PRO A 184 -5.40 23.02 5.80
C PRO A 184 -5.01 24.49 6.01
N LYS A 185 -3.92 24.77 6.75
CA LYS A 185 -3.39 26.14 6.92
C LYS A 185 -2.50 26.57 5.75
N VAL A 186 -1.83 25.64 5.07
CA VAL A 186 -0.86 25.91 3.98
C VAL A 186 -1.52 25.83 2.59
N ILE A 187 -2.53 24.96 2.45
CA ILE A 187 -3.24 24.70 1.18
C ILE A 187 -4.73 24.81 1.43
N ALA A 188 -5.44 25.57 0.57
CA ALA A 188 -6.88 25.70 0.69
C ALA A 188 -7.57 24.33 0.60
N THR A 189 -8.58 24.12 1.45
CA THR A 189 -9.31 22.85 1.61
C THR A 189 -9.92 22.33 0.30
N LYS A 190 -10.28 23.21 -0.63
CA LYS A 190 -10.74 22.86 -1.98
C LYS A 190 -9.70 22.04 -2.76
N TYR A 191 -8.44 22.46 -2.72
CA TYR A 191 -7.34 21.78 -3.42
C TYR A 191 -6.96 20.47 -2.73
N LEU A 192 -7.08 20.40 -1.40
CA LEU A 192 -6.84 19.16 -0.65
C LEU A 192 -7.88 18.09 -0.96
N ARG A 193 -9.16 18.46 -1.05
CA ARG A 193 -10.22 17.54 -1.46
C ARG A 193 -10.05 17.03 -2.88
N ALA A 194 -9.61 17.90 -3.80
CA ALA A 194 -9.24 17.49 -5.14
C ALA A 194 -8.07 16.50 -5.08
N LEU A 195 -7.01 16.79 -4.32
CA LEU A 195 -5.87 15.88 -4.18
C LEU A 195 -6.23 14.53 -3.52
N ASP A 196 -7.30 14.43 -2.73
CA ASP A 196 -7.65 13.19 -2.01
C ASP A 196 -8.78 12.37 -2.65
N GLN A 197 -9.38 12.84 -3.74
CA GLN A 197 -10.71 12.39 -4.22
C GLN A 197 -10.81 10.95 -4.76
N ARG A 198 -9.71 10.18 -4.81
CA ARG A 198 -9.71 8.75 -5.21
C ARG A 198 -9.52 7.78 -4.02
N LEU A 199 -9.55 8.28 -2.78
CA LEU A 199 -9.58 7.46 -1.55
C LEU A 199 -11.01 7.00 -1.20
#